data_AF-A0AAT9QK37-F1
#
_entry.id   AF-A0AAT9QK37-F1
#
_cell.length_a   1.000
_cell.length_b   1.000
_cell.length_c   1.000
_cell.angle_alpha   90.00
_cell.angle_beta   90.00
_cell.angle_gamma   90.00
#
_symmetry.space_group_name_H-M   'P 1'
#
loop_
_entity.id
_entity.type
_entity.pdbx_description
1 polymer ?
#
loop_
_entity_poly.entity_id
_entity_poly.type
_entity_poly.pdbx_seq_one_letter_code
_entity_poly.pdbx_strand_id
1 'polypeptide(L)'
;MAEKRPTLVDAVVDKVLEYILSGQIKADDALPPEADIAKESGVSRLTAREAMKALKAQDVVYVKRGLGTFVNPPERWTGLDAIMRAASRGVASDEVALRLLEVRRMVETGAAELAASRHRPADLAALQDSVDQMEAAHHSGDVDALTLADIAFHDTVLRASGNPFVPALLGQLSTLLYAMRRETSAFPDVQRHAIHHHKMVLAAIAAGDPATARSTMDAHITQTFEDYEQFLALSSRTGATAG
;
A
#
# COMPACT_ATOMS: atom_id res chain seq x y z
N MET A 1 -4.54 -5.25 12.59
CA MET A 1 -3.36 -5.45 13.48
C MET A 1 -3.24 -4.20 14.35
N ALA A 2 -2.90 -4.34 15.63
CA ALA A 2 -2.75 -3.18 16.52
C ALA A 2 -1.64 -2.25 15.99
N GLU A 3 -1.98 -1.00 15.75
CA GLU A 3 -1.04 0.03 15.31
C GLU A 3 0.04 0.19 16.37
N LYS A 4 1.27 -0.24 16.05
CA LYS A 4 2.39 -0.17 16.98
C LYS A 4 2.74 1.30 17.15
N ARG A 5 2.60 1.83 18.38
CA ARG A 5 2.99 3.21 18.67
C ARG A 5 4.44 3.45 18.19
N PRO A 6 4.69 4.51 17.41
CA PRO A 6 6.02 4.79 16.91
C PRO A 6 6.98 4.99 18.08
N THR A 7 8.12 4.32 18.02
CA THR A 7 9.17 4.47 19.02
C THR A 7 9.94 5.78 18.79
N LEU A 8 10.70 6.23 19.78
CA LEU A 8 11.63 7.34 19.59
C LEU A 8 12.70 7.04 18.53
N VAL A 9 13.00 5.76 18.28
CA VAL A 9 13.89 5.34 17.19
C VAL A 9 13.20 5.59 15.84
N ASP A 10 11.94 5.15 15.70
CA ASP A 10 11.15 5.34 14.47
C ASP A 10 10.99 6.83 14.14
N ALA A 11 10.73 7.68 15.14
CA ALA A 11 10.63 9.12 14.96
C ALA A 11 11.94 9.76 14.43
N VAL A 12 13.11 9.25 14.85
CA VAL A 12 14.41 9.73 14.34
C VAL A 12 14.66 9.22 12.92
N VAL A 13 14.30 7.96 12.63
CA VAL A 13 14.37 7.39 11.27
C VAL A 13 13.51 8.22 10.32
N ASP A 14 12.27 8.50 10.70
CA ASP A 14 11.32 9.31 9.92
C ASP A 14 11.86 10.70 9.64
N LYS A 15 12.41 11.37 10.66
CA LYS A 15 12.99 12.72 10.52
C LYS A 15 14.20 12.75 9.58
N VAL A 16 15.09 11.76 9.68
CA VAL A 16 16.26 11.67 8.78
C VAL A 16 15.81 11.35 7.35
N LEU A 17 14.86 10.44 7.17
CA LEU A 17 14.25 10.19 5.86
C LEU A 17 13.61 11.45 5.29
N GLU A 18 12.93 12.26 6.10
CA GLU A 18 12.33 13.52 5.65
C GLU A 18 13.39 14.50 5.12
N TYR A 19 14.54 14.65 5.79
CA TYR A 19 15.64 15.47 5.29
C TYR A 19 16.19 14.97 3.95
N ILE A 20 16.26 13.65 3.78
CA ILE A 20 16.71 13.04 2.51
C ILE A 20 15.67 13.26 1.41
N LEU A 21 14.41 12.94 1.68
CA LEU A 21 13.30 13.02 0.72
C LEU A 21 12.88 14.46 0.38
N SER A 22 13.17 15.43 1.26
CA SER A 22 13.01 16.86 0.96
C SER A 22 14.15 17.45 0.15
N GLY A 23 15.23 16.69 -0.07
CA GLY A 23 16.42 17.14 -0.78
C GLY A 23 17.32 18.07 0.02
N GLN A 24 17.08 18.23 1.34
CA GLN A 24 17.99 18.93 2.23
C GLN A 24 19.33 18.20 2.36
N ILE A 25 19.30 16.86 2.26
CA ILE A 25 20.49 16.00 2.21
C ILE A 25 20.33 15.08 1.01
N LYS A 26 21.24 15.18 0.04
CA LYS A 26 21.16 14.44 -1.22
C LYS A 26 21.93 13.12 -1.14
N ALA A 27 21.76 12.29 -2.15
CA ALA A 27 22.61 11.13 -2.35
C ALA A 27 24.09 11.54 -2.32
N ASP A 28 24.92 10.73 -1.66
CA ASP A 28 26.34 10.96 -1.40
C ASP A 28 26.71 12.17 -0.51
N ASP A 29 25.74 12.93 -0.01
CA ASP A 29 26.00 13.92 1.04
C ASP A 29 26.26 13.24 2.39
N ALA A 30 27.07 13.90 3.22
CA ALA A 30 27.31 13.47 4.59
C ALA A 30 26.12 13.83 5.48
N LEU A 31 25.72 12.89 6.34
CA LEU A 31 24.76 13.15 7.41
C LEU A 31 25.44 13.85 8.60
N PRO A 32 24.67 14.64 9.38
CA PRO A 32 25.16 15.15 10.65
C PRO A 32 25.65 14.01 11.57
N PRO A 33 26.67 14.25 12.40
CA PRO A 33 27.10 13.29 13.42
C PRO A 33 25.94 12.80 14.30
N GLU A 34 25.99 11.54 14.75
CA GLU A 34 24.94 10.95 15.61
C GLU A 34 24.63 11.79 16.86
N ALA A 35 25.64 12.48 17.41
CA ALA A 35 25.46 13.37 18.55
C ALA A 35 24.62 14.61 18.24
N ASP A 36 24.72 15.14 17.02
CA ASP A 36 23.96 16.30 16.56
C ASP A 36 22.53 15.88 16.21
N ILE A 37 22.36 14.73 15.53
CA ILE A 37 21.04 14.12 15.30
C ILE A 37 20.30 13.89 16.62
N ALA A 38 21.00 13.37 17.64
CA ALA A 38 20.42 13.16 18.97
C ALA A 38 19.95 14.47 19.60
N LYS A 39 20.78 15.52 19.53
CA LYS A 39 20.48 16.84 20.09
C LYS A 39 19.28 17.49 19.36
N GLU A 40 19.28 17.49 18.05
CA GLU A 40 18.20 18.07 17.22
C GLU A 40 16.88 17.34 17.35
N SER A 41 16.93 16.04 17.62
CA SER A 41 15.73 15.21 17.79
C SER A 41 15.27 15.11 19.25
N GLY A 42 16.00 15.70 20.20
CA GLY A 42 15.67 15.66 21.63
C GLY A 42 15.74 14.25 22.23
N VAL A 43 16.59 13.37 21.70
CA VAL A 43 16.74 11.97 22.12
C VAL A 43 18.12 11.67 22.68
N SER A 44 18.29 10.49 23.28
CA SER A 44 19.61 10.02 23.72
C SER A 44 20.51 9.69 22.52
N ARG A 45 21.84 9.77 22.71
CA ARG A 45 22.81 9.32 21.69
C ARG A 45 22.63 7.85 21.31
N LEU A 46 22.22 7.01 22.26
CA LEU A 46 21.92 5.60 22.00
C LEU A 46 20.74 5.46 21.03
N THR A 47 19.67 6.23 21.25
CA THR A 47 18.49 6.25 20.36
C THR A 47 18.85 6.67 18.95
N ALA A 48 19.63 7.75 18.78
CA ALA A 48 20.08 8.20 17.47
C ALA A 48 20.95 7.14 16.78
N ARG A 49 21.84 6.47 17.53
CA ARG A 49 22.67 5.38 17.00
C ARG A 49 21.85 4.19 16.51
N GLU A 50 20.81 3.79 17.24
CA GLU A 50 19.91 2.72 16.81
C GLU A 50 19.11 3.12 15.56
N ALA A 51 18.67 4.39 15.45
CA ALA A 51 18.04 4.89 14.23
C ALA A 51 18.99 4.84 13.03
N MET A 52 20.24 5.26 13.21
CA MET A 52 21.26 5.17 12.15
C MET A 52 21.57 3.72 11.74
N LYS A 53 21.56 2.79 12.69
CA LYS A 53 21.67 1.35 12.37
C LYS A 53 20.48 0.85 11.56
N ALA A 54 19.26 1.28 11.90
CA ALA A 54 18.06 0.90 11.16
C ALA A 54 18.11 1.40 9.71
N LEU A 55 18.46 2.68 9.50
CA LEU A 55 18.66 3.25 8.16
C LEU A 55 19.76 2.54 7.36
N LYS A 56 20.86 2.16 8.04
CA LYS A 56 21.95 1.42 7.41
C LYS A 56 21.50 0.00 7.01
N ALA A 57 20.70 -0.67 7.83
CA ALA A 57 20.19 -2.01 7.53
C ALA A 57 19.23 -2.03 6.32
N GLN A 58 18.65 -0.88 5.98
CA GLN A 58 17.80 -0.67 4.82
C GLN A 58 18.55 -0.08 3.61
N ASP A 59 19.89 -0.02 3.70
CA ASP A 59 20.77 0.61 2.71
C ASP A 59 20.40 2.06 2.36
N VAL A 60 19.66 2.77 3.22
CA VAL A 60 19.38 4.22 3.05
C VAL A 60 20.67 5.02 3.25
N VAL A 61 21.54 4.56 4.14
CA VAL A 61 22.79 5.22 4.50
C VAL A 61 23.95 4.22 4.55
N TYR A 62 25.17 4.71 4.32
CA TYR A 62 26.39 3.93 4.39
C TYR A 62 27.48 4.66 5.16
N VAL A 63 28.42 3.91 5.75
CA VAL A 63 29.49 4.48 6.58
C VAL A 63 30.81 4.43 5.83
N LYS A 64 31.46 5.59 5.65
CA LYS A 64 32.86 5.68 5.22
C LYS A 64 33.74 5.81 6.45
N ARG A 65 34.62 4.83 6.68
CA ARG A 65 35.49 4.76 7.87
C ARG A 65 36.31 6.05 8.02
N GLY A 66 36.20 6.70 9.18
CA GLY A 66 36.91 7.94 9.49
C GLY A 66 36.35 9.20 8.83
N LEU A 67 35.34 9.08 7.96
CA LEU A 67 34.74 10.21 7.23
C LEU A 67 33.30 10.49 7.66
N GLY A 68 32.57 9.48 8.16
CA GLY A 68 31.21 9.64 8.67
C GLY A 68 30.19 8.76 7.94
N THR A 69 28.92 9.14 8.06
CA THR A 69 27.79 8.45 7.44
C THR A 69 27.27 9.27 6.27
N PHE A 70 26.95 8.61 5.17
CA PHE A 70 26.55 9.22 3.90
C PHE A 70 25.24 8.59 3.41
N VAL A 71 24.50 9.30 2.57
CA VAL A 71 23.22 8.82 2.01
C VAL A 71 23.49 7.99 0.75
N ASN A 72 22.92 6.78 0.67
CA ASN A 72 22.93 6.00 -0.57
C ASN A 72 21.91 6.58 -1.57
N PRO A 73 22.17 6.47 -2.88
CA PRO A 73 21.15 6.78 -3.89
C PRO A 73 19.91 5.87 -3.71
N PRO A 74 18.67 6.38 -3.93
CA PRO A 74 17.42 5.65 -3.69
C PRO A 74 17.32 4.28 -4.34
N GLU A 75 17.97 4.07 -5.49
CA GLU A 75 17.98 2.80 -6.23
C GLU A 75 18.70 1.68 -5.48
N ARG A 76 19.47 2.01 -4.43
CA ARG A 76 20.15 1.03 -3.57
C ARG A 76 19.40 0.73 -2.29
N TRP A 77 18.31 1.44 -2.00
CA TRP A 77 17.56 1.22 -0.78
C TRP A 77 16.89 -0.16 -0.83
N THR A 78 16.87 -0.84 0.31
CA THR A 78 16.29 -2.18 0.47
C THR A 78 15.10 -2.18 1.42
N GLY A 79 14.91 -1.11 2.20
CA GLY A 79 13.75 -0.93 3.07
C GLY A 79 12.50 -0.54 2.29
N LEU A 80 11.50 -1.41 2.23
CA LEU A 80 10.27 -1.18 1.48
C LEU A 80 9.53 0.10 1.92
N ASP A 81 9.45 0.39 3.23
CA ASP A 81 8.86 1.65 3.72
C ASP A 81 9.58 2.89 3.18
N ALA A 82 10.91 2.91 3.23
CA ALA A 82 11.71 4.00 2.69
C ALA A 82 11.53 4.15 1.18
N ILE A 83 11.54 3.03 0.44
CA ILE A 83 11.30 3.00 -1.01
C ILE A 83 9.89 3.53 -1.34
N MET A 84 8.86 3.11 -0.62
CA MET A 84 7.48 3.57 -0.82
C MET A 84 7.33 5.07 -0.57
N ARG A 85 7.93 5.58 0.51
CA ARG A 85 7.94 7.01 0.81
C ARG A 85 8.68 7.81 -0.25
N ALA A 86 9.78 7.29 -0.78
CA ALA A 86 10.49 7.89 -1.90
C ALA A 86 9.65 7.87 -3.19
N ALA A 87 9.04 6.74 -3.53
CA ALA A 87 8.22 6.57 -4.72
C ALA A 87 6.95 7.42 -4.72
N SER A 88 6.46 7.80 -3.53
CA SER A 88 5.29 8.67 -3.36
C SER A 88 5.67 10.16 -3.25
N ARG A 89 6.95 10.49 -3.15
CA ARG A 89 7.42 11.86 -2.90
C ARG A 89 7.42 12.68 -4.19
N GLY A 90 6.72 13.81 -4.18
CA GLY A 90 6.67 14.71 -5.34
C GLY A 90 5.93 14.14 -6.55
N VAL A 91 5.32 12.97 -6.38
CA VAL A 91 4.43 12.32 -7.34
C VAL A 91 3.00 12.70 -6.96
N ALA A 92 2.17 13.02 -7.95
CA ALA A 92 0.76 13.29 -7.69
C ALA A 92 0.09 12.05 -7.08
N SER A 93 -0.85 12.23 -6.14
CA SER A 93 -1.57 11.12 -5.49
C SER A 93 -2.12 10.14 -6.53
N ASP A 94 -2.69 10.68 -7.61
CA ASP A 94 -3.24 9.94 -8.74
C ASP A 94 -2.20 8.99 -9.38
N GLU A 95 -0.97 9.44 -9.62
CA GLU A 95 0.07 8.61 -10.24
C GLU A 95 0.56 7.49 -9.30
N VAL A 96 0.57 7.73 -7.98
CA VAL A 96 0.86 6.68 -6.98
C VAL A 96 -0.24 5.63 -6.99
N ALA A 97 -1.51 6.05 -7.03
CA ALA A 97 -2.65 5.14 -7.07
C ALA A 97 -2.65 4.26 -8.33
N LEU A 98 -2.34 4.84 -9.50
CA LEU A 98 -2.24 4.08 -10.75
C LEU A 98 -1.13 3.02 -10.69
N ARG A 99 0.05 3.36 -10.15
CA ARG A 99 1.14 2.38 -9.95
C ARG A 99 0.76 1.27 -8.96
N LEU A 100 -0.04 1.58 -7.94
CA LEU A 100 -0.56 0.56 -7.03
C LEU A 100 -1.54 -0.38 -7.73
N LEU A 101 -2.37 0.11 -8.65
CA LEU A 101 -3.25 -0.73 -9.47
C LEU A 101 -2.46 -1.69 -10.36
N GLU A 102 -1.31 -1.27 -10.91
CA GLU A 102 -0.41 -2.16 -11.66
C GLU A 102 0.08 -3.32 -10.79
N VAL A 103 0.55 -3.02 -9.57
CA VAL A 103 1.00 -4.05 -8.61
C VAL A 103 -0.15 -4.99 -8.23
N ARG A 104 -1.35 -4.45 -7.98
CA ARG A 104 -2.54 -5.26 -7.71
C ARG A 104 -2.86 -6.17 -8.88
N ARG A 105 -2.85 -5.68 -10.12
CA ARG A 105 -3.08 -6.49 -11.32
C ARG A 105 -2.09 -7.64 -11.43
N MET A 106 -0.80 -7.37 -11.21
CA MET A 106 0.26 -8.38 -11.29
C MET A 106 0.09 -9.48 -10.24
N VAL A 107 -0.35 -9.14 -9.03
CA VAL A 107 -0.41 -10.07 -7.89
C VAL A 107 -1.78 -10.72 -7.72
N GLU A 108 -2.85 -9.93 -7.71
CA GLU A 108 -4.20 -10.37 -7.35
C GLU A 108 -4.80 -11.29 -8.43
N THR A 109 -4.47 -11.10 -9.72
CA THR A 109 -4.96 -12.00 -10.79
C THR A 109 -4.43 -13.43 -10.63
N GLY A 110 -3.13 -13.57 -10.33
CA GLY A 110 -2.52 -14.87 -10.03
C GLY A 110 -3.01 -15.43 -8.69
N ALA A 111 -3.28 -14.58 -7.70
CA ALA A 111 -3.86 -15.02 -6.43
C ALA A 111 -5.27 -15.59 -6.61
N ALA A 112 -6.12 -14.94 -7.42
CA ALA A 112 -7.48 -15.40 -7.74
C ALA A 112 -7.45 -16.73 -8.51
N GLU A 113 -6.56 -16.87 -9.48
CA GLU A 113 -6.31 -18.13 -10.20
C GLU A 113 -5.98 -19.28 -9.25
N LEU A 114 -5.03 -19.05 -8.33
CA LEU A 114 -4.65 -20.04 -7.33
C LEU A 114 -5.79 -20.32 -6.33
N ALA A 115 -6.52 -19.28 -5.91
CA ALA A 115 -7.65 -19.41 -4.99
C ALA A 115 -8.76 -20.27 -5.57
N ALA A 116 -9.07 -20.14 -6.87
CA ALA A 116 -10.06 -21.02 -7.52
C ALA A 116 -9.71 -22.50 -7.36
N SER A 117 -8.42 -22.86 -7.49
CA SER A 117 -7.95 -24.25 -7.32
C SER A 117 -7.82 -24.71 -5.86
N ARG A 118 -7.71 -23.79 -4.90
CA ARG A 118 -7.22 -24.09 -3.54
C ARG A 118 -8.14 -23.65 -2.41
N HIS A 119 -9.20 -22.92 -2.71
CA HIS A 119 -10.11 -22.39 -1.70
C HIS A 119 -10.68 -23.51 -0.83
N ARG A 120 -10.96 -23.16 0.42
CA ARG A 120 -11.72 -23.98 1.37
C ARG A 120 -13.13 -23.41 1.50
N PRO A 121 -14.10 -24.19 2.00
CA PRO A 121 -15.45 -23.68 2.24
C PRO A 121 -15.49 -22.42 3.12
N ALA A 122 -14.57 -22.32 4.09
CA ALA A 122 -14.43 -21.13 4.95
C ALA A 122 -13.97 -19.88 4.18
N ASP A 123 -13.15 -20.05 3.14
CA ASP A 123 -12.69 -18.93 2.32
C ASP A 123 -13.85 -18.40 1.47
N LEU A 124 -14.69 -19.27 0.90
CA LEU A 124 -15.90 -18.86 0.17
C LEU A 124 -16.92 -18.14 1.07
N ALA A 125 -17.11 -18.63 2.30
CA ALA A 125 -17.97 -17.99 3.27
C ALA A 125 -17.48 -16.58 3.63
N ALA A 126 -16.17 -16.41 3.82
CA ALA A 126 -15.57 -15.10 4.09
C ALA A 126 -15.67 -14.15 2.90
N LEU A 127 -15.48 -14.64 1.66
CA LEU A 127 -15.67 -13.82 0.45
C LEU A 127 -17.12 -13.37 0.29
N GLN A 128 -18.09 -14.26 0.55
CA GLN A 128 -19.51 -13.92 0.51
C GLN A 128 -19.86 -12.87 1.57
N ASP A 129 -19.39 -13.05 2.80
CA ASP A 129 -19.58 -12.10 3.89
C ASP A 129 -18.99 -10.71 3.56
N SER A 130 -17.81 -10.64 2.95
CA SER A 130 -17.26 -9.37 2.48
C SER A 130 -18.13 -8.70 1.41
N VAL A 131 -18.68 -9.45 0.46
CA VAL A 131 -19.61 -8.90 -0.54
C VAL A 131 -20.89 -8.37 0.12
N ASP A 132 -21.48 -9.15 1.03
CA ASP A 132 -22.71 -8.76 1.74
C ASP A 132 -22.49 -7.50 2.58
N GLN A 133 -21.33 -7.37 3.22
CA GLN A 133 -20.94 -6.17 3.97
C GLN A 133 -20.72 -4.96 3.05
N MET A 134 -20.12 -5.13 1.87
CA MET A 134 -20.01 -4.05 0.89
C MET A 134 -21.40 -3.56 0.44
N GLU A 135 -22.34 -4.47 0.19
CA GLU A 135 -23.71 -4.10 -0.19
C GLU A 135 -24.45 -3.36 0.93
N ALA A 136 -24.35 -3.85 2.17
CA ALA A 136 -24.93 -3.18 3.33
C ALA A 136 -24.35 -1.77 3.51
N ALA A 137 -23.03 -1.63 3.42
CA ALA A 137 -22.33 -0.37 3.56
C ALA A 137 -22.66 0.62 2.42
N HIS A 138 -22.80 0.13 1.18
CA HIS A 138 -23.29 0.93 0.05
C HIS A 138 -24.69 1.50 0.32
N HIS A 139 -25.61 0.67 0.81
CA HIS A 139 -26.97 1.11 1.12
C HIS A 139 -27.06 2.09 2.28
N SER A 140 -26.18 1.97 3.28
CA SER A 140 -26.12 2.90 4.42
C SER A 140 -25.27 4.15 4.14
N GLY A 141 -24.54 4.20 3.02
CA GLY A 141 -23.60 5.28 2.71
C GLY A 141 -22.35 5.29 3.58
N ASP A 142 -21.98 4.15 4.18
CA ASP A 142 -20.81 4.04 5.06
C ASP A 142 -19.55 3.68 4.25
N VAL A 143 -18.81 4.71 3.86
CA VAL A 143 -17.60 4.57 3.03
C VAL A 143 -16.49 3.80 3.75
N ASP A 144 -16.34 3.99 5.06
CA ASP A 144 -15.28 3.34 5.82
C ASP A 144 -15.60 1.84 5.98
N ALA A 145 -16.86 1.49 6.26
CA ALA A 145 -17.29 0.09 6.30
C ALA A 145 -17.13 -0.60 4.93
N LEU A 146 -17.48 0.07 3.84
CA LEU A 146 -17.29 -0.47 2.49
C LEU A 146 -15.81 -0.72 2.19
N THR A 147 -14.95 0.25 2.51
CA THR A 147 -13.50 0.16 2.32
C THR A 147 -12.92 -1.02 3.10
N LEU A 148 -13.35 -1.24 4.34
CA LEU A 148 -12.90 -2.36 5.16
C LEU A 148 -13.36 -3.71 4.59
N ALA A 149 -14.60 -3.80 4.11
CA ALA A 149 -15.14 -5.02 3.50
C ALA A 149 -14.44 -5.35 2.18
N ASP A 150 -14.17 -4.35 1.34
CA ASP A 150 -13.38 -4.46 0.11
C ASP A 150 -11.95 -4.99 0.39
N ILE A 151 -11.26 -4.42 1.38
CA ILE A 151 -9.94 -4.94 1.82
C ILE A 151 -10.03 -6.39 2.29
N ALA A 152 -11.03 -6.72 3.10
CA ALA A 152 -11.23 -8.07 3.63
C ALA A 152 -11.46 -9.10 2.52
N PHE A 153 -12.19 -8.73 1.46
CA PHE A 153 -12.39 -9.58 0.29
C PHE A 153 -11.06 -9.92 -0.37
N HIS A 154 -10.26 -8.91 -0.71
CA HIS A 154 -9.00 -9.09 -1.39
C HIS A 154 -8.00 -9.89 -0.55
N ASP A 155 -7.85 -9.55 0.73
CA ASP A 155 -7.01 -10.27 1.68
C ASP A 155 -7.42 -11.75 1.82
N THR A 156 -8.72 -12.05 1.73
CA THR A 156 -9.23 -13.42 1.67
C THR A 156 -8.82 -14.14 0.38
N VAL A 157 -8.90 -13.49 -0.79
CA VAL A 157 -8.38 -14.05 -2.05
C VAL A 157 -6.88 -14.34 -1.95
N LEU A 158 -6.09 -13.40 -1.41
CA LEU A 158 -4.65 -13.57 -1.24
C LEU A 158 -4.31 -14.77 -0.35
N ARG A 159 -5.03 -14.95 0.76
CA ARG A 159 -4.87 -16.12 1.63
C ARG A 159 -5.33 -17.41 0.96
N ALA A 160 -6.47 -17.39 0.27
CA ALA A 160 -7.03 -18.54 -0.42
C ALA A 160 -6.13 -19.06 -1.55
N SER A 161 -5.19 -18.23 -2.05
CA SER A 161 -4.12 -18.68 -2.96
C SER A 161 -3.25 -19.80 -2.37
N GLY A 162 -3.25 -19.99 -1.05
CA GLY A 162 -2.44 -20.98 -0.35
C GLY A 162 -0.93 -20.69 -0.38
N ASN A 163 -0.51 -19.54 -0.90
CA ASN A 163 0.88 -19.12 -0.91
C ASN A 163 1.12 -18.05 0.17
N PRO A 164 1.88 -18.33 1.24
CA PRO A 164 2.06 -17.40 2.35
C PRO A 164 2.83 -16.12 1.96
N PHE A 165 3.58 -16.14 0.85
CA PHE A 165 4.32 -14.96 0.38
C PHE A 165 3.42 -13.92 -0.28
N VAL A 166 2.29 -14.34 -0.86
CA VAL A 166 1.34 -13.45 -1.56
C VAL A 166 0.69 -12.43 -0.62
N PRO A 167 0.03 -12.82 0.49
CA PRO A 167 -0.51 -11.84 1.44
C PRO A 167 0.61 -11.06 2.17
N ALA A 168 1.79 -11.65 2.36
CA ALA A 168 2.91 -10.95 2.98
C ALA A 168 3.43 -9.79 2.10
N LEU A 169 3.45 -9.96 0.78
CA LEU A 169 3.89 -8.93 -0.16
C LEU A 169 2.94 -7.73 -0.17
N LEU A 170 1.63 -7.95 -0.34
CA LEU A 170 0.65 -6.86 -0.37
C LEU A 170 0.31 -6.31 1.01
N GLY A 171 0.49 -7.09 2.09
CA GLY A 171 0.32 -6.61 3.45
C GLY A 171 1.22 -5.43 3.81
N GLN A 172 2.41 -5.37 3.20
CA GLN A 172 3.33 -4.22 3.33
C GLN A 172 2.76 -2.93 2.70
N LEU A 173 1.88 -3.06 1.71
CA LEU A 173 1.24 -1.95 1.01
C LEU A 173 -0.12 -1.56 1.64
N SER A 174 -0.52 -2.20 2.74
CA SER A 174 -1.89 -2.10 3.28
C SER A 174 -2.37 -0.67 3.55
N THR A 175 -1.51 0.21 4.09
CA THR A 175 -1.86 1.62 4.33
C THR A 175 -2.12 2.38 3.02
N LEU A 176 -1.28 2.19 2.01
CA LEU A 176 -1.44 2.82 0.70
C LEU A 176 -2.67 2.29 -0.05
N LEU A 177 -2.87 0.97 0.03
CA LEU A 177 -4.05 0.31 -0.52
C LEU A 177 -5.33 0.77 0.15
N TYR A 178 -5.32 0.97 1.48
CA TYR A 178 -6.46 1.52 2.21
C TYR A 178 -6.79 2.94 1.72
N ALA A 179 -5.79 3.82 1.63
CA ALA A 179 -6.00 5.19 1.17
C ALA A 179 -6.59 5.22 -0.25
N MET A 180 -6.01 4.47 -1.18
CA MET A 180 -6.50 4.39 -2.57
C MET A 180 -7.91 3.79 -2.66
N ARG A 181 -8.22 2.72 -1.91
CA ARG A 181 -9.57 2.12 -1.89
C ARG A 181 -10.60 3.04 -1.26
N ARG A 182 -10.22 3.80 -0.25
CA ARG A 182 -11.11 4.80 0.38
C ARG A 182 -11.45 5.94 -0.58
N GLU A 183 -10.47 6.38 -1.37
CA GLU A 183 -10.66 7.39 -2.42
C GLU A 183 -11.66 6.92 -3.48
N THR A 184 -11.49 5.71 -4.03
CA THR A 184 -12.42 5.15 -5.02
C THR A 184 -13.80 4.88 -4.42
N SER A 185 -13.83 4.39 -3.17
CA SER A 185 -15.08 4.13 -2.43
C SER A 185 -15.85 5.40 -2.05
N ALA A 186 -15.33 6.60 -2.26
CA ALA A 186 -16.07 7.84 -1.99
C ALA A 186 -17.24 8.07 -2.97
N PHE A 187 -17.26 7.36 -4.11
CA PHE A 187 -18.22 7.56 -5.18
C PHE A 187 -19.22 6.38 -5.25
N PRO A 188 -20.54 6.61 -5.06
CA PRO A 188 -21.54 5.54 -5.07
C PRO A 188 -21.58 4.73 -6.37
N ASP A 189 -21.22 5.31 -7.51
CA ASP A 189 -21.20 4.63 -8.80
C ASP A 189 -20.05 3.62 -8.86
N VAL A 190 -18.86 4.04 -8.41
CA VAL A 190 -17.67 3.20 -8.28
C VAL A 190 -17.90 2.05 -7.31
N GLN A 191 -18.58 2.31 -6.19
CA GLN A 191 -19.00 1.26 -5.25
C GLN A 191 -19.86 0.18 -5.93
N ARG A 192 -20.86 0.57 -6.74
CA ARG A 192 -21.74 -0.38 -7.44
C ARG A 192 -20.98 -1.20 -8.47
N HIS A 193 -20.09 -0.58 -9.24
CA HIS A 193 -19.23 -1.28 -10.19
C HIS A 193 -18.33 -2.29 -9.47
N ALA A 194 -17.65 -1.86 -8.40
CA ALA A 194 -16.77 -2.73 -7.62
C ALA A 194 -17.54 -3.93 -7.04
N ILE A 195 -18.71 -3.72 -6.41
CA ILE A 195 -19.54 -4.81 -5.86
C ILE A 195 -19.91 -5.83 -6.95
N HIS A 196 -20.28 -5.36 -8.15
CA HIS A 196 -20.59 -6.23 -9.27
C HIS A 196 -19.39 -7.12 -9.65
N HIS A 197 -18.21 -6.53 -9.79
CA HIS A 197 -17.00 -7.27 -10.13
C HIS A 197 -16.56 -8.25 -9.02
N HIS A 198 -16.67 -7.87 -7.74
CA HIS A 198 -16.41 -8.77 -6.62
C HIS A 198 -17.30 -10.02 -6.64
N LYS A 199 -18.60 -9.85 -6.95
CA LYS A 199 -19.54 -10.98 -7.13
C LYS A 199 -19.11 -11.92 -8.24
N MET A 200 -18.62 -11.38 -9.36
CA MET A 200 -18.11 -12.20 -10.46
C MET A 200 -16.85 -12.97 -10.05
N VAL A 201 -15.91 -12.32 -9.35
CA VAL A 201 -14.69 -12.97 -8.85
C VAL A 201 -15.04 -14.11 -7.89
N LEU A 202 -15.94 -13.87 -6.94
CA LEU A 202 -16.42 -14.89 -6.01
C LEU A 202 -17.03 -16.07 -6.76
N ALA A 203 -17.92 -15.82 -7.74
CA ALA A 203 -18.53 -16.87 -8.53
C ALA A 203 -17.49 -17.71 -9.28
N ALA A 204 -16.47 -17.08 -9.86
CA ALA A 204 -15.39 -17.77 -10.57
C ALA A 204 -14.52 -18.62 -9.63
N ILE A 205 -14.19 -18.11 -8.45
CA ILE A 205 -13.45 -18.87 -7.41
C ILE A 205 -14.29 -20.06 -6.93
N ALA A 206 -15.57 -19.85 -6.63
CA ALA A 206 -16.49 -20.90 -6.17
C ALA A 206 -16.73 -21.99 -7.21
N ALA A 207 -16.70 -21.65 -8.50
CA ALA A 207 -16.77 -22.61 -9.60
C ALA A 207 -15.50 -23.46 -9.76
N GLY A 208 -14.40 -23.08 -9.10
CA GLY A 208 -13.12 -23.77 -9.18
C GLY A 208 -12.45 -23.64 -10.55
N ASP A 209 -12.74 -22.57 -11.31
CA ASP A 209 -12.18 -22.30 -12.63
C ASP A 209 -11.04 -21.25 -12.54
N PRO A 210 -9.76 -21.67 -12.61
CA PRO A 210 -8.62 -20.77 -12.45
C PRO A 210 -8.53 -19.71 -13.56
N ALA A 211 -8.83 -20.08 -14.80
CA ALA A 211 -8.73 -19.18 -15.93
C ALA A 211 -9.78 -18.08 -15.84
N THR A 212 -11.02 -18.45 -15.49
CA THR A 212 -12.10 -17.48 -15.28
C THR A 212 -11.86 -16.62 -14.04
N ALA A 213 -11.33 -17.17 -12.95
CA ALA A 213 -11.00 -16.37 -11.75
C ALA A 213 -9.91 -15.33 -12.04
N ARG A 214 -8.88 -15.71 -12.81
CA ARG A 214 -7.83 -14.81 -13.27
C ARG A 214 -8.41 -13.66 -14.11
N SER A 215 -9.17 -14.00 -15.15
CA SER A 215 -9.71 -13.00 -16.08
C SER A 215 -10.72 -12.07 -15.41
N THR A 216 -11.52 -12.58 -14.48
CA THR A 216 -12.50 -11.78 -13.77
C THR A 216 -11.84 -10.84 -12.76
N MET A 217 -10.78 -11.28 -12.07
CA MET A 217 -9.97 -10.37 -11.26
C MET A 217 -9.28 -9.31 -12.12
N ASP A 218 -8.79 -9.67 -13.32
CA ASP A 218 -8.21 -8.70 -14.25
C ASP A 218 -9.23 -7.64 -14.69
N ALA A 219 -10.47 -8.07 -14.97
CA ALA A 219 -11.59 -7.18 -15.29
C ALA A 219 -11.95 -6.26 -14.12
N HIS A 220 -11.92 -6.76 -12.87
CA HIS A 220 -12.11 -5.93 -11.66
C HIS A 220 -11.06 -4.84 -11.53
N ILE A 221 -9.77 -5.17 -11.69
CA ILE A 221 -8.70 -4.17 -11.62
C ILE A 221 -8.80 -3.17 -12.77
N THR A 222 -9.18 -3.63 -13.97
CA THR A 222 -9.40 -2.75 -15.13
C THR A 222 -10.56 -1.79 -14.89
N GLN A 223 -11.70 -2.28 -14.39
CA GLN A 223 -12.83 -1.43 -14.01
C GLN A 223 -12.43 -0.41 -12.94
N THR A 224 -11.65 -0.81 -11.92
CA THR A 224 -11.16 0.13 -10.90
C THR A 224 -10.27 1.21 -11.49
N PHE A 225 -9.42 0.87 -12.47
CA PHE A 225 -8.57 1.83 -13.18
C PHE A 225 -9.42 2.85 -13.96
N GLU A 226 -10.40 2.37 -14.73
CA GLU A 226 -11.30 3.23 -15.52
C GLU A 226 -12.10 4.19 -14.62
N ASP A 227 -12.62 3.68 -13.50
CA ASP A 227 -13.31 4.51 -12.52
C ASP A 227 -12.37 5.53 -11.86
N TYR A 228 -11.10 5.18 -11.63
CA TYR A 228 -10.11 6.12 -11.12
C TYR A 228 -9.87 7.27 -12.10
N GLU A 229 -9.67 6.97 -13.39
CA GLU A 229 -9.50 7.99 -14.43
C GLU A 229 -10.75 8.86 -14.63
N GLN A 230 -11.93 8.25 -14.54
CA GLN A 230 -13.20 8.94 -14.77
C GLN A 230 -13.61 9.82 -13.58
N PHE A 231 -13.57 9.32 -12.35
CA PHE A 231 -14.14 10.01 -11.20
C PHE A 231 -13.10 10.82 -10.40
N LEU A 232 -11.85 10.36 -10.34
CA LEU A 232 -10.83 10.99 -9.49
C LEU A 232 -9.95 11.97 -10.28
N ALA A 233 -9.48 11.60 -11.48
CA ALA A 233 -8.65 12.52 -12.26
C ALA A 233 -9.43 13.78 -12.71
N LEU A 234 -10.76 13.75 -12.81
CA LEU A 234 -11.60 14.93 -13.08
C LEU A 234 -11.82 15.81 -11.84
N SER A 235 -11.90 15.20 -10.65
CA SER A 235 -12.04 15.90 -9.37
C SER A 235 -10.75 16.65 -8.99
N SER A 236 -9.58 16.04 -9.24
CA SER A 236 -8.27 16.68 -9.05
C SER A 236 -8.06 17.90 -9.96
N ARG A 237 -8.61 17.85 -11.20
CA ARG A 237 -8.52 18.96 -12.18
C ARG A 237 -9.44 20.14 -11.89
N THR A 238 -10.58 19.90 -11.23
CA THR A 238 -11.54 20.95 -10.87
C THR A 238 -11.22 21.62 -9.54
N GLY A 239 -10.51 20.95 -8.63
CA GLY A 239 -9.98 21.57 -7.40
C GLY A 239 -8.78 22.49 -7.62
N ALA A 240 -7.95 22.24 -8.64
CA ALA A 240 -6.75 23.03 -8.93
C ALA A 240 -7.03 24.41 -9.58
N THR A 241 -8.26 24.68 -10.02
CA THR A 241 -8.67 25.95 -10.65
C THR A 241 -9.37 26.92 -9.69
N ALA A 242 -9.54 26.55 -8.42
CA ALA A 242 -10.25 27.34 -7.40
C ALA A 242 -9.35 27.87 -6.26
N GLY A 243 -8.03 27.89 -6.44
CA GLY A 243 -7.05 28.40 -5.46
C GLY A 243 -6.33 29.66 -5.94
#